data_AF-A0A024Q8V2-F1
#
_entry.id   AF-A0A024Q8V2-F1
#
_cell.length_a   1.000
_cell.length_b   1.000
_cell.length_c   1.000
_cell.angle_alpha   90.00
_cell.angle_beta   90.00
_cell.angle_gamma   90.00
#
_symmetry.space_group_name_H-M   'P 1'
#
loop_
_entity.id
_entity.type
_entity.pdbx_description
1 polymer ?
#
loop_
_entity_poly.entity_id
_entity_poly.type
_entity_poly.pdbx_seq_one_letter_code
_entity_poly.pdbx_strand_id
1 'polypeptide(L)' 'MKVKMNVQTAYHGDLLRAGKTYVVDKETAKRWIASKLAIRVEDNEK' A
#
# COMPACT_ATOMS: atom_id res chain seq x y z
N MET A 1 -8.46 -0.37 1.38
CA MET A 1 -7.61 -1.39 2.03
C MET A 1 -6.32 -0.72 2.47
N LYS A 2 -5.89 -0.88 3.73
CA LYS A 2 -4.63 -0.30 4.20
C LYS A 2 -3.45 -1.15 3.72
N VAL A 3 -2.49 -0.50 3.08
CA VAL A 3 -1.23 -1.13 2.64
C VAL A 3 -0.06 -0.24 3.04
N LYS A 4 1.05 -0.86 3.45
CA LYS A 4 2.31 -0.17 3.67
C LYS A 4 3.18 -0.33 2.44
N MET A 5 3.56 0.79 1.85
CA MET A 5 4.37 0.79 0.64
C MET A 5 5.79 0.33 0.96
N ASN A 6 6.35 -0.57 0.16
CA ASN A 6 7.76 -0.92 0.23
C ASN A 6 8.61 0.01 -0.65
N VAL A 7 8.02 0.55 -1.71
CA VAL A 7 8.68 1.46 -2.67
C VAL A 7 7.97 2.81 -2.73
N GLN A 8 8.68 3.84 -3.16
CA GLN A 8 8.06 5.12 -3.47
C GLN A 8 7.38 5.04 -4.83
N THR A 9 6.09 5.38 -4.91
CA THR A 9 5.35 5.40 -6.17
C THR A 9 4.37 6.57 -6.22
N ALA A 10 4.11 7.10 -7.41
CA ALA A 10 3.02 8.04 -7.62
C ALA A 10 1.72 7.27 -7.88
N TYR A 11 0.64 7.65 -7.22
CA TYR A 11 -0.68 7.05 -7.37
C TYR A 11 -1.76 8.13 -7.29
N HIS A 12 -2.59 8.25 -8.33
CA HIS A 12 -3.64 9.27 -8.42
C HIS A 12 -3.19 10.71 -8.15
N GLY A 13 -1.95 11.06 -8.50
CA GLY A 13 -1.38 12.39 -8.25
C GLY A 13 -0.74 12.56 -6.87
N ASP A 14 -0.89 11.59 -5.98
CA ASP A 14 -0.22 11.55 -4.69
C ASP A 14 1.09 10.77 -4.74
N LEU A 15 2.11 11.29 -4.04
CA LEU A 15 3.39 10.60 -3.90
C LEU A 15 3.35 9.70 -2.65
N LEU A 16 3.14 8.41 -2.87
CA LEU A 16 3.17 7.41 -1.81
C LEU A 16 4.62 7.08 -1.48
N ARG A 17 5.05 7.45 -0.26
CA ARG A 17 6.42 7.21 0.18
C ARG A 17 6.60 5.78 0.70
N ALA A 18 7.77 5.20 0.40
CA ALA A 18 8.19 3.94 0.97
C ALA A 18 8.15 3.98 2.51
N GLY A 19 7.69 2.90 3.12
CA GLY A 19 7.56 2.75 4.57
C GLY A 19 6.32 3.39 5.18
N LYS A 20 5.55 4.20 4.44
CA LYS A 20 4.29 4.76 4.91
C LYS A 20 3.08 3.89 4.56
N THR A 21 2.06 3.99 5.40
CA THR A 21 0.79 3.29 5.23
C THR A 21 -0.22 4.18 4.55
N TYR A 22 -0.92 3.64 3.55
CA TYR A 22 -1.91 4.35 2.77
C TYR A 22 -3.16 3.49 2.56
N VAL A 23 -4.30 4.15 2.41
CA VAL A 23 -5.56 3.49 2.05
C VAL A 23 -5.70 3.55 0.54
N VAL A 24 -5.70 2.39 -0.11
CA VAL A 24 -5.92 2.29 -1.56
C VAL A 24 -7.03 1.29 -1.88
N ASP A 25 -7.49 1.29 -3.12
CA ASP A 25 -8.50 0.36 -3.60
C ASP A 25 -8.08 -1.11 -3.44
N LYS A 26 -9.05 -1.99 -3.18
CA LYS A 26 -8.78 -3.42 -2.96
C LYS A 26 -8.08 -4.05 -4.17
N GLU A 27 -8.45 -3.68 -5.38
CA GLU A 27 -7.83 -4.20 -6.60
C GLU A 27 -6.38 -3.77 -6.74
N THR A 28 -6.11 -2.48 -6.54
CA THR A 28 -4.74 -1.92 -6.54
C THR A 28 -3.89 -2.54 -5.44
N ALA A 29 -4.42 -2.64 -4.22
CA ALA A 29 -3.75 -3.26 -3.08
C ALA A 29 -3.35 -4.71 -3.41
N LYS A 30 -4.27 -5.52 -3.95
CA LYS A 30 -3.99 -6.91 -4.33
C LYS A 30 -2.85 -7.00 -5.35
N ARG A 31 -2.86 -6.16 -6.39
CA ARG A 31 -1.79 -6.11 -7.40
C ARG A 31 -0.45 -5.75 -6.76
N TRP A 32 -0.41 -4.74 -5.91
CA TRP A 32 0.82 -4.31 -5.25
C TRP A 32 1.36 -5.34 -4.27
N ILE A 33 0.48 -6.03 -3.54
CA ILE A 33 0.87 -7.12 -2.64
C ILE A 33 1.44 -8.31 -3.44
N ALA A 34 0.78 -8.70 -4.53
CA ALA A 34 1.24 -9.77 -5.41
C ALA A 34 2.60 -9.44 -6.05
N SER A 35 2.82 -8.18 -6.45
CA SER A 35 4.08 -7.68 -6.99
C SER A 35 5.11 -7.25 -5.94
N LYS A 36 4.85 -7.50 -4.64
CA LYS A 36 5.73 -7.12 -3.50
C LYS A 36 6.02 -5.60 -3.38
N LEU A 37 5.24 -4.76 -4.05
CA LEU A 37 5.35 -3.29 -4.00
C LEU A 37 4.82 -2.71 -2.68
N ALA A 38 3.87 -3.39 -2.06
CA ALA A 38 3.29 -3.01 -0.78
C ALA A 38 2.95 -4.26 0.04
N ILE A 39 2.85 -4.10 1.36
CA ILE A 39 2.38 -5.15 2.26
C ILE A 39 0.99 -4.79 2.78
N ARG A 40 0.13 -5.79 2.94
CA ARG A 40 -1.17 -5.59 3.62
C ARG A 40 -0.89 -5.18 5.06
N VAL A 41 -1.47 -4.08 5.49
CA VAL A 41 -1.52 -3.72 6.91
C VAL A 41 -2.91 -4.09 7.37
N GLU A 42 -2.99 -5.18 8.12
CA GLU A 42 -4.17 -5.46 8.93
C GLU A 42 -4.03 -4.61 10.18
N ASP A 43 -5.05 -3.82 10.50
CA ASP A 43 -5.21 -3.24 11.85
C ASP A 43 -5.37 -4.42 12.80
N ASN A 44 -4.24 -5.01 13.18
CA ASN A 44 -4.17 -5.93 14.28
C ASN A 44 -3.76 -5.09 15.49
N GLU A 45 -4.66 -4.21 15.91
CA GLU A 45 -4.68 -3.78 17.31
C GLU A 45 -5.00 -5.03 18.12
N LYS A 46 -3.95 -5.63 18.67
CA LYS A 46 -4.04 -6.59 19.77
C LYS A 46 -4.36 -5.87 21.06
#